data_AF-A0A9C9BYN7-F1
#
_entry.id   AF-A0A9C9BYN7-F1
#
_cell.length_a   1.000
_cell.length_b   1.000
_cell.length_c   1.000
_cell.angle_alpha   90.00
_cell.angle_beta   90.00
_cell.angle_gamma   90.00
#
_symmetry.space_group_name_H-M   'P 1'
#
loop_
_entity.id
_entity.type
_entity.pdbx_description
1 polymer ?
#
loop_
_entity_poly.entity_id
_entity_poly.type
_entity_poly.pdbx_seq_one_letter_code
_entity_poly.pdbx_strand_id
1 'polypeptide(L)'
;MKIGIAGIGGIGSNVARHLAQSRVQALKIVDFDRVEAANLNRQFYSMAQVGKRKTDSLETNLKGIFPGLSLEKIDRKIGPGDAGMLFGDCDIVVEGFDDKHLKKMLLEELAETGIPVVSASGIAGPDMDAVKIRTMGNCHIVGDFVSDQRDFPLFPPKIAMVASMMAAIVLRHLQDDTDE
;
A
#
# COMPACT_ATOMS: atom_id res chain seq x y z
N MET A 1 9.58 12.34 7.83
CA MET A 1 9.40 11.00 7.26
C MET A 1 8.52 11.03 6.01
N LYS A 2 8.93 10.31 4.96
CA LYS A 2 8.27 10.07 3.68
C LYS A 2 7.93 8.58 3.59
N ILE A 3 6.66 8.26 3.32
CA ILE A 3 6.18 6.88 3.19
C ILE A 3 5.99 6.53 1.72
N GLY A 4 6.66 5.47 1.27
CA GLY A 4 6.49 4.92 -0.08
C GLY A 4 5.32 3.96 -0.16
N ILE A 5 4.57 3.96 -1.28
CA ILE A 5 3.49 3.02 -1.55
C ILE A 5 3.67 2.49 -2.99
N ALA A 6 4.04 1.21 -3.08
CA ALA A 6 4.25 0.48 -4.33
C ALA A 6 2.96 -0.26 -4.72
N GLY A 7 2.24 0.27 -5.70
CA GLY A 7 0.91 -0.19 -6.09
C GLY A 7 -0.19 0.42 -5.21
N ILE A 8 -1.16 1.08 -5.86
CA ILE A 8 -2.30 1.76 -5.22
C ILE A 8 -3.62 1.10 -5.62
N GLY A 9 -3.63 -0.24 -5.66
CA GLY A 9 -4.83 -1.06 -5.78
C GLY A 9 -5.66 -1.09 -4.49
N GLY A 10 -6.24 -2.25 -4.18
CA GLY A 10 -7.14 -2.39 -3.02
C GLY A 10 -6.46 -2.09 -1.69
N ILE A 11 -5.25 -2.61 -1.51
CA ILE A 11 -4.45 -2.37 -0.31
C ILE A 11 -3.87 -0.95 -0.32
N GLY A 12 -3.02 -0.62 -1.29
CA GLY A 12 -2.26 0.63 -1.28
C GLY A 12 -3.13 1.90 -1.27
N SER A 13 -4.24 1.95 -2.01
CA SER A 13 -5.11 3.14 -2.00
C SER A 13 -5.81 3.35 -0.65
N ASN A 14 -6.20 2.27 0.05
CA ASN A 14 -6.79 2.36 1.38
C ASN A 14 -5.73 2.64 2.46
N VAL A 15 -4.51 2.11 2.33
CA VAL A 15 -3.40 2.49 3.21
C VAL A 15 -3.13 3.99 3.08
N ALA A 16 -3.00 4.50 1.86
CA ALA A 16 -2.80 5.93 1.61
C ALA A 16 -3.92 6.79 2.20
N ARG A 17 -5.18 6.34 2.09
CA ARG A 17 -6.34 6.99 2.71
C ARG A 17 -6.18 7.09 4.23
N HIS A 18 -5.86 5.98 4.90
CA HIS A 18 -5.68 5.98 6.35
C HIS A 18 -4.52 6.89 6.78
N LEU A 19 -3.39 6.86 6.08
CA LEU A 19 -2.25 7.73 6.37
C LEU A 19 -2.60 9.22 6.19
N ALA A 20 -3.35 9.58 5.15
CA ALA A 20 -3.84 10.94 4.97
C ALA A 20 -4.83 11.38 6.06
N GLN A 21 -5.73 10.50 6.50
CA GLN A 21 -6.63 10.76 7.63
C GLN A 21 -5.87 10.98 8.94
N SER A 22 -4.75 10.28 9.11
CA SER A 22 -3.82 10.43 10.22
C SER A 22 -2.82 11.59 10.08
N ARG A 23 -2.97 12.44 9.04
CA ARG A 23 -2.12 13.62 8.78
C ARG A 23 -0.64 13.31 8.61
N VAL A 24 -0.32 12.16 8.02
CA VAL A 24 1.02 11.94 7.47
C VAL A 24 1.33 13.05 6.46
N GLN A 25 2.52 13.65 6.60
CA GLN A 25 2.89 14.85 5.85
C GLN A 25 3.38 14.55 4.44
N ALA A 26 4.06 13.42 4.22
CA ALA A 26 4.70 13.11 2.94
C ALA A 26 4.44 11.66 2.51
N LEU A 27 3.87 11.49 1.32
CA LEU A 27 3.68 10.20 0.66
C LEU A 27 4.36 10.19 -0.71
N LYS A 28 4.89 9.03 -1.09
CA LYS A 28 5.30 8.72 -2.46
C LYS A 28 4.48 7.55 -2.98
N ILE A 29 3.72 7.76 -4.05
CA ILE A 29 2.87 6.71 -4.65
C ILE A 29 3.37 6.33 -6.04
N VAL A 30 3.46 5.04 -6.32
CA VAL A 30 3.92 4.52 -7.60
C VAL A 30 2.96 3.46 -8.13
N ASP A 31 2.36 3.72 -9.30
CA ASP A 31 1.44 2.81 -9.99
C ASP A 31 1.28 3.29 -11.43
N PHE A 32 0.94 2.39 -12.36
CA PHE A 32 0.82 2.70 -13.80
C PHE A 32 -0.60 2.48 -14.35
N ASP A 33 -1.48 1.92 -13.53
CA ASP A 33 -2.81 1.51 -13.96
C ASP A 33 -3.77 2.70 -14.03
N ARG A 34 -4.91 2.43 -14.67
CA ARG A 34 -6.08 3.30 -14.67
C ARG A 34 -7.15 2.75 -13.73
N VAL A 35 -8.05 3.62 -13.31
CA VAL A 35 -9.21 3.23 -12.50
C VAL A 35 -10.19 2.44 -13.36
N GLU A 36 -10.62 1.29 -12.86
CA GLU A 36 -11.58 0.41 -13.52
C GLU A 36 -12.83 0.22 -12.66
N ALA A 37 -14.01 0.20 -13.28
CA ALA A 37 -15.28 0.05 -12.58
C ALA A 37 -15.35 -1.23 -11.73
N ALA A 38 -14.78 -2.34 -12.24
CA ALA A 38 -14.75 -3.63 -11.55
C ALA A 38 -13.93 -3.63 -10.24
N ASN A 39 -13.11 -2.60 -10.03
CA ASN A 39 -12.22 -2.50 -8.86
C ASN A 39 -12.71 -1.50 -7.80
N LEU A 40 -13.77 -0.73 -8.09
CA LEU A 40 -14.31 0.30 -7.19
C LEU A 40 -14.86 -0.26 -5.88
N ASN A 41 -15.25 -1.54 -5.85
CA ASN A 41 -15.77 -2.18 -4.64
C ASN A 41 -14.75 -2.28 -3.49
N ARG A 42 -13.44 -2.14 -3.78
CA ARG A 42 -12.35 -2.32 -2.81
C ARG A 42 -11.23 -1.29 -2.90
N GLN A 43 -11.21 -0.47 -3.95
CA GLN A 43 -10.21 0.58 -4.14
C GLN A 43 -10.78 1.96 -3.77
N PHE A 44 -9.92 2.86 -3.30
CA PHE A 44 -10.34 4.20 -2.90
C PHE A 44 -10.47 5.17 -4.10
N TYR A 45 -11.42 4.86 -4.98
CA TYR A 45 -11.77 5.62 -6.17
C TYR A 45 -13.29 5.74 -6.34
N SER A 46 -13.74 6.68 -7.17
CA SER A 46 -15.15 6.87 -7.50
C SER A 46 -15.45 6.57 -8.97
N MET A 47 -16.74 6.41 -9.29
CA MET A 47 -17.21 6.16 -10.67
C MET A 47 -16.78 7.27 -11.64
N ALA A 48 -16.72 8.52 -11.19
CA ALA A 48 -16.29 9.67 -12.00
C ALA A 48 -14.78 9.65 -12.36
N GLN A 49 -14.03 8.72 -11.77
CA GLN A 49 -12.59 8.56 -12.00
C GLN A 49 -12.26 7.39 -12.94
N VAL A 50 -13.23 6.57 -13.33
CA VAL A 50 -13.01 5.46 -14.26
C VAL A 50 -12.33 5.94 -15.54
N GLY A 51 -11.28 5.23 -15.95
CA GLY A 51 -10.43 5.57 -17.10
C GLY A 51 -9.31 6.58 -16.81
N LYS A 52 -9.33 7.28 -15.67
CA LYS A 52 -8.23 8.17 -15.25
C LYS A 52 -7.08 7.35 -14.67
N ARG A 53 -5.88 7.92 -14.68
CA ARG A 53 -4.72 7.32 -14.00
C ARG A 53 -5.01 7.19 -12.51
N LYS A 54 -4.64 6.05 -11.91
CA LYS A 54 -4.84 5.82 -10.48
C LYS A 54 -4.09 6.84 -9.63
N THR A 55 -2.89 7.23 -10.04
CA THR A 55 -2.03 8.21 -9.36
C THR A 55 -2.69 9.59 -9.26
N ASP A 56 -3.20 10.12 -10.38
CA ASP A 56 -3.93 11.40 -10.41
C ASP A 56 -5.24 11.35 -9.61
N SER A 57 -5.95 10.22 -9.71
CA SER A 57 -7.22 10.03 -9.02
C SER A 57 -7.03 9.94 -7.51
N LEU A 58 -5.99 9.23 -7.08
CA LEU A 58 -5.68 9.08 -5.67
C LEU A 58 -5.17 10.40 -5.09
N GLU A 59 -4.34 11.15 -5.81
CA GLU A 59 -3.94 12.51 -5.41
C GLU A 59 -5.15 13.38 -5.11
N THR A 60 -6.12 13.42 -6.03
CA THR A 60 -7.36 14.20 -5.86
C THR A 60 -8.09 13.78 -4.59
N ASN A 61 -8.22 12.47 -4.36
CA ASN A 61 -8.94 11.93 -3.21
C ASN A 61 -8.22 12.24 -1.89
N LEU A 62 -6.89 12.06 -1.84
CA LEU A 62 -6.09 12.31 -0.64
C LEU A 62 -6.01 13.79 -0.30
N LYS A 63 -5.86 14.67 -1.30
CA LYS A 63 -5.90 16.13 -1.10
C LYS A 63 -7.27 16.62 -0.63
N GLY A 64 -8.35 15.93 -1.00
CA GLY A 64 -9.68 16.15 -0.44
C GLY A 64 -9.80 15.80 1.06
N ILE A 65 -8.96 14.89 1.56
CA ILE A 65 -8.88 14.53 2.99
C ILE A 65 -7.94 15.48 3.73
N PHE A 66 -6.73 15.66 3.23
CA PHE A 66 -5.70 16.49 3.84
C PHE A 66 -4.98 17.34 2.77
N PRO A 67 -5.41 18.61 2.57
CA PRO A 67 -4.82 19.49 1.56
C PRO A 67 -3.31 19.74 1.76
N GLY A 68 -2.83 19.67 3.00
CA GLY A 68 -1.43 19.86 3.38
C GLY A 68 -0.51 18.69 3.04
N LEU A 69 -1.03 17.56 2.56
CA LEU A 69 -0.24 16.38 2.19
C LEU A 69 0.76 16.71 1.08
N SER A 70 2.05 16.55 1.31
CA SER A 70 3.05 16.50 0.23
C SER A 70 2.96 15.14 -0.45
N LEU A 71 2.69 15.12 -1.76
CA LEU A 71 2.51 13.89 -2.52
C LEU A 71 3.43 13.89 -3.73
N GLU A 72 4.35 12.93 -3.74
CA GLU A 72 5.13 12.57 -4.92
C GLU A 72 4.42 11.42 -5.63
N LYS A 73 4.07 11.59 -6.91
CA LYS A 73 3.36 10.57 -7.69
C LYS A 73 4.19 10.17 -8.90
N ILE A 74 4.34 8.88 -9.11
CA ILE A 74 5.11 8.32 -10.22
C ILE A 74 4.20 7.38 -10.99
N ASP A 75 3.84 7.77 -12.21
CA ASP A 75 3.01 6.97 -13.12
C ASP A 75 3.88 6.02 -13.94
N ARG A 76 4.37 4.96 -13.29
CA ARG A 76 5.33 4.02 -13.88
C ARG A 76 5.10 2.59 -13.37
N LYS A 77 5.28 1.62 -14.26
CA LYS A 77 5.30 0.20 -13.89
C LYS A 77 6.64 -0.11 -13.23
N ILE A 78 6.59 -0.62 -12.00
CA ILE A 78 7.79 -1.03 -11.26
C ILE A 78 8.31 -2.34 -11.87
N GLY A 79 9.59 -2.36 -12.22
CA GLY A 79 10.30 -3.54 -12.70
C GLY A 79 11.55 -3.85 -11.87
N PRO A 80 12.26 -4.93 -12.22
CA PRO A 80 13.51 -5.29 -11.54
C PRO A 80 14.54 -4.16 -11.60
N GLY A 81 15.19 -3.89 -10.47
CA GLY A 81 16.20 -2.85 -10.27
C GLY A 81 15.62 -1.46 -9.98
N ASP A 82 14.30 -1.29 -10.01
CA ASP A 82 13.68 0.02 -9.79
C ASP A 82 13.49 0.35 -8.30
N ALA A 83 13.41 -0.64 -7.40
CA ALA A 83 12.92 -0.41 -6.04
C ALA A 83 13.81 0.57 -5.26
N GLY A 84 15.13 0.36 -5.29
CA GLY A 84 16.09 1.23 -4.61
C GLY A 84 16.08 2.67 -5.16
N MET A 85 15.96 2.83 -6.48
CA MET A 85 15.86 4.15 -7.10
C MET A 85 14.55 4.87 -6.75
N LEU A 86 13.43 4.14 -6.72
CA LEU A 86 12.11 4.72 -6.48
C LEU A 86 11.87 5.05 -5.00
N PHE A 87 12.35 4.21 -4.10
CA PHE A 87 12.01 4.25 -2.68
C PHE A 87 13.19 4.45 -1.75
N GLY A 88 14.42 4.61 -2.25
CA GLY A 88 15.62 4.79 -1.43
C GLY A 88 15.63 6.04 -0.55
N ASP A 89 14.72 6.98 -0.79
CA ASP A 89 14.50 8.20 0.00
C ASP A 89 13.25 8.12 0.90
N CYS A 90 12.63 6.94 1.03
CA CYS A 90 11.49 6.68 1.90
C CYS A 90 11.96 6.01 3.19
N ASP A 91 11.35 6.38 4.32
CA ASP A 91 11.67 5.81 5.63
C ASP A 91 11.01 4.44 5.81
N ILE A 92 9.87 4.22 5.14
CA ILE A 92 9.14 2.94 5.15
C ILE A 92 8.35 2.79 3.85
N VAL A 93 8.25 1.55 3.37
CA VAL A 93 7.54 1.23 2.12
C VAL A 93 6.36 0.30 2.38
N VAL A 94 5.23 0.63 1.77
CA VAL A 94 4.03 -0.19 1.72
C VAL A 94 3.99 -0.91 0.38
N GLU A 95 3.93 -2.24 0.41
CA GLU A 95 3.75 -3.08 -0.76
C GLU A 95 2.24 -3.37 -0.96
N GLY A 96 1.74 -3.08 -2.16
CA GLY A 96 0.33 -3.17 -2.53
C GLY A 96 0.10 -3.86 -3.88
N PHE A 97 1.00 -4.75 -4.32
CA PHE A 97 0.86 -5.47 -5.58
C PHE A 97 -0.06 -6.69 -5.45
N ASP A 98 -0.82 -6.95 -6.52
CA ASP A 98 -1.56 -8.20 -6.68
C ASP A 98 -0.66 -9.33 -7.23
N ASP A 99 0.43 -9.00 -7.93
CA ASP A 99 1.34 -9.98 -8.52
C ASP A 99 2.41 -10.47 -7.52
N LYS A 100 2.50 -11.79 -7.34
CA LYS A 100 3.43 -12.42 -6.40
C LYS A 100 4.90 -12.25 -6.77
N HIS A 101 5.24 -12.16 -8.06
CA HIS A 101 6.61 -11.95 -8.51
C HIS A 101 7.06 -10.51 -8.25
N LEU A 102 6.20 -9.52 -8.52
CA LEU A 102 6.49 -8.12 -8.20
C LEU A 102 6.64 -7.89 -6.69
N LYS A 103 5.77 -8.53 -5.89
CA LYS A 103 5.90 -8.54 -4.43
C LYS A 103 7.26 -9.09 -3.99
N LYS A 104 7.63 -10.27 -4.48
CA LYS A 104 8.91 -10.91 -4.13
C LYS A 104 10.09 -10.02 -4.54
N MET A 105 10.08 -9.50 -5.76
CA MET A 105 11.11 -8.60 -6.27
C MET A 105 11.28 -7.37 -5.38
N LEU A 106 10.19 -6.69 -5.02
CA LEU A 106 10.26 -5.49 -4.18
C LEU A 106 10.87 -5.81 -2.80
N LEU A 107 10.44 -6.92 -2.19
CA LEU A 107 10.97 -7.34 -0.88
C LEU A 107 12.45 -7.70 -0.94
N GLU A 108 12.91 -8.39 -2.00
CA GLU A 108 14.31 -8.74 -2.17
C GLU A 108 15.18 -7.51 -2.41
N GLU A 109 14.76 -6.59 -3.27
CA GLU A 109 15.53 -5.39 -3.59
C GLU A 109 15.62 -4.39 -2.41
N LEU A 110 14.57 -4.30 -1.58
CA LEU A 110 14.60 -3.44 -0.40
C LEU A 110 15.22 -4.11 0.83
N ALA A 111 15.38 -5.43 0.84
CA ALA A 111 16.05 -6.12 1.94
C ALA A 111 17.51 -5.65 2.12
N GLU A 112 18.19 -5.34 1.00
CA GLU A 112 19.58 -4.86 1.02
C GLU A 112 19.73 -3.39 1.45
N THR A 113 18.65 -2.60 1.41
CA THR A 113 18.70 -1.16 1.76
C THR A 113 18.44 -0.90 3.24
N GLY A 114 17.91 -1.89 3.98
CA GLY A 114 17.51 -1.74 5.37
C GLY A 114 16.16 -1.01 5.56
N ILE A 115 15.55 -0.49 4.50
CA ILE A 115 14.26 0.22 4.57
C ILE A 115 13.16 -0.75 4.99
N PRO A 116 12.43 -0.48 6.09
CA PRO A 116 11.31 -1.31 6.51
C PRO A 116 10.22 -1.44 5.44
N VAL A 117 9.63 -2.63 5.34
CA VAL A 117 8.54 -2.90 4.39
C VAL A 117 7.32 -3.45 5.10
N VAL A 118 6.14 -2.93 4.75
CA VAL A 118 4.84 -3.43 5.18
C VAL A 118 4.11 -4.04 3.99
N SER A 119 3.79 -5.32 4.06
CA SER A 119 3.17 -6.08 2.96
C SER A 119 1.91 -6.82 3.42
N ALA A 120 1.14 -7.33 2.46
CA ALA A 120 -0.05 -8.14 2.72
C ALA A 120 0.10 -9.57 2.17
N SER A 121 -0.46 -10.57 2.84
CA SER A 121 -0.51 -11.95 2.32
C SER A 121 -1.77 -12.68 2.76
N GLY A 122 -2.54 -13.21 1.81
CA GLY A 122 -3.80 -13.88 2.13
C GLY A 122 -4.92 -12.90 2.49
N ILE A 123 -5.32 -12.12 1.48
CA ILE A 123 -6.36 -11.07 1.57
C ILE A 123 -7.69 -11.49 0.94
N ALA A 124 -7.77 -12.70 0.40
CA ALA A 124 -8.94 -13.21 -0.29
C ALA A 124 -9.89 -13.92 0.69
N GLY A 125 -11.13 -14.12 0.26
CA GLY A 125 -12.14 -14.81 1.06
C GLY A 125 -12.63 -14.02 2.29
N PRO A 126 -13.70 -14.52 2.94
CA PRO A 126 -14.39 -13.79 4.00
C PRO A 126 -13.80 -13.98 5.40
N ASP A 127 -12.90 -14.95 5.60
CA ASP A 127 -12.31 -15.23 6.91
C ASP A 127 -11.41 -14.06 7.35
N MET A 128 -11.90 -13.29 8.31
CA MET A 128 -11.21 -12.14 8.89
C MET A 128 -10.58 -12.49 10.24
N ASP A 129 -11.08 -13.51 10.94
CA ASP A 129 -10.63 -13.89 12.29
C ASP A 129 -9.21 -14.45 12.28
N ALA A 130 -8.79 -15.04 11.15
CA ALA A 130 -7.45 -15.56 10.95
C ALA A 130 -6.38 -14.49 10.66
N VAL A 131 -6.77 -13.23 10.42
CA VAL A 131 -5.83 -12.17 10.04
C VAL A 131 -4.93 -11.78 11.20
N LYS A 132 -3.62 -11.81 10.95
CA LYS A 132 -2.59 -11.48 11.95
C LYS A 132 -1.39 -10.81 11.31
N ILE A 133 -0.50 -10.31 12.16
CA ILE A 133 0.78 -9.71 11.76
C ILE A 133 1.89 -10.73 11.97
N ARG A 134 2.78 -10.88 11.00
CA ARG A 134 4.07 -11.58 11.15
C ARG A 134 5.20 -10.60 10.83
N THR A 135 6.24 -10.61 11.65
CA THR A 135 7.42 -9.74 11.49
C THR A 135 8.65 -10.59 11.26
N MET A 136 9.46 -10.24 10.26
CA MET A 136 10.72 -10.89 9.91
C MET A 136 11.76 -9.81 9.60
N GLY A 137 12.68 -9.54 10.53
CA GLY A 137 13.60 -8.41 10.41
C GLY A 137 12.82 -7.09 10.32
N ASN A 138 13.10 -6.31 9.27
CA ASN A 138 12.43 -5.05 8.96
C ASN A 138 11.16 -5.21 8.08
N CYS A 139 10.70 -6.44 7.85
CA CYS A 139 9.49 -6.72 7.06
C CYS A 139 8.32 -7.13 7.95
N HIS A 140 7.19 -6.45 7.80
CA HIS A 140 5.94 -6.75 8.48
C HIS A 140 4.88 -7.18 7.47
N ILE A 141 4.29 -8.36 7.65
CA ILE A 141 3.29 -8.91 6.73
C ILE A 141 1.97 -9.08 7.48
N VAL A 142 0.88 -8.57 6.88
CA VAL A 142 -0.48 -8.65 7.43
C VAL A 142 -1.34 -9.56 6.57
N GLY A 143 -2.09 -10.45 7.19
CA GLY A 143 -3.15 -11.23 6.52
C GLY A 143 -3.33 -12.61 7.14
N ASP A 144 -4.03 -13.50 6.45
CA ASP A 144 -4.31 -14.86 6.96
C ASP A 144 -3.24 -15.89 6.59
N PHE A 145 -2.36 -15.58 5.62
CA PHE A 145 -1.29 -16.44 5.10
C PHE A 145 -1.75 -17.77 4.47
N VAL A 146 -3.03 -17.92 4.17
CA VAL A 146 -3.63 -19.15 3.65
C VAL A 146 -4.43 -18.90 2.38
N SER A 147 -5.23 -17.84 2.34
CA SER A 147 -6.13 -17.58 1.21
C SER A 147 -5.37 -17.11 -0.05
N ASP A 148 -5.88 -17.51 -1.21
CA ASP A 148 -5.39 -17.06 -2.52
C ASP A 148 -6.56 -16.56 -3.38
N GLN A 149 -6.31 -15.58 -4.23
CA GLN A 149 -7.31 -15.05 -5.15
C GLN A 149 -7.74 -16.08 -6.22
N ARG A 150 -6.94 -17.13 -6.43
CA ARG A 150 -7.31 -18.27 -7.28
C ARG A 150 -8.46 -19.09 -6.71
N ASP A 151 -8.52 -19.18 -5.38
CA ASP A 151 -9.45 -20.07 -4.67
C ASP A 151 -10.66 -19.30 -4.11
N PHE A 152 -10.47 -18.00 -3.79
CA PHE A 152 -11.49 -17.16 -3.21
C PHE A 152 -11.58 -15.79 -3.88
N PRO A 153 -12.78 -15.20 -4.04
CA PRO A 153 -12.91 -13.83 -4.47
C PRO A 153 -12.34 -12.88 -3.41
N LEU A 154 -11.92 -11.70 -3.88
CA LEU A 154 -11.53 -10.62 -2.99
C LEU A 154 -12.74 -10.12 -2.18
N PHE A 155 -12.57 -10.01 -0.86
CA PHE A 155 -13.61 -9.57 0.05
C PHE A 155 -13.29 -8.16 0.57
N PRO A 156 -14.03 -7.12 0.17
CA PRO A 156 -13.68 -5.73 0.49
C PRO A 156 -13.49 -5.42 1.98
N PRO A 157 -14.32 -5.92 2.92
CA PRO A 157 -14.11 -5.68 4.35
C PRO A 157 -12.76 -6.20 4.86
N LYS A 158 -12.33 -7.38 4.40
CA LYS A 158 -11.02 -7.95 4.76
C LYS A 158 -9.87 -7.12 4.21
N ILE A 159 -9.98 -6.65 2.97
CA ILE A 159 -8.98 -5.74 2.37
C ILE A 159 -8.88 -4.45 3.17
N ALA A 160 -10.00 -3.85 3.54
CA ALA A 160 -10.03 -2.63 4.36
C ALA A 160 -9.38 -2.87 5.73
N MET A 161 -9.68 -3.99 6.39
CA MET A 161 -9.08 -4.36 7.67
C MET A 161 -7.57 -4.55 7.55
N VAL A 162 -7.10 -5.31 6.56
CA VAL A 162 -5.66 -5.51 6.31
C VAL A 162 -4.97 -4.18 6.02
N ALA A 163 -5.54 -3.34 5.15
CA ALA A 163 -4.99 -2.01 4.85
C ALA A 163 -4.94 -1.11 6.09
N SER A 164 -5.96 -1.15 6.95
CA SER A 164 -5.98 -0.40 8.22
C SER A 164 -4.88 -0.88 9.18
N MET A 165 -4.69 -2.20 9.33
CA MET A 165 -3.62 -2.78 10.15
C MET A 165 -2.24 -2.45 9.60
N MET A 166 -2.05 -2.45 8.28
CA MET A 166 -0.80 -2.03 7.63
C MET A 166 -0.52 -0.55 7.89
N ALA A 167 -1.51 0.32 7.75
CA ALA A 167 -1.36 1.74 8.09
C ALA A 167 -1.01 1.93 9.57
N ALA A 168 -1.57 1.13 10.48
CA ALA A 168 -1.23 1.18 11.91
C ALA A 168 0.23 0.78 12.18
N ILE A 169 0.80 -0.17 11.43
CA ILE A 169 2.23 -0.51 11.52
C ILE A 169 3.07 0.70 11.10
N VAL A 170 2.74 1.29 9.95
CA VAL A 170 3.43 2.49 9.45
C VAL A 170 3.37 3.62 10.48
N LEU A 171 2.21 3.91 11.04
CA LEU A 171 2.05 4.99 12.02
C LEU A 171 2.82 4.75 13.32
N ARG A 172 2.93 3.50 13.79
CA ARG A 172 3.76 3.19 14.98
C ARG A 172 5.23 3.41 14.68
N HIS A 173 5.70 3.03 13.49
CA HIS A 173 7.08 3.29 13.09
C HIS A 173 7.40 4.80 13.11
N LEU A 174 6.45 5.66 12.70
CA LEU A 174 6.63 7.11 12.79
C LEU A 174 6.68 7.64 14.24
N GLN A 175 6.12 6.93 15.21
CA GLN A 175 6.16 7.35 16.62
C GLN A 175 7.51 7.04 17.24
N ASP A 176 8.04 5.85 16.96
CA ASP A 176 9.34 5.40 17.46
C ASP A 176 10.46 6.35 16.99
N ASP A 177 10.39 6.87 15.76
CA ASP A 177 11.36 7.83 15.21
C ASP A 177 11.27 9.26 15.78
N THR A 178 10.18 9.61 16.47
CA THR A 178 10.02 10.94 17.11
C THR A 178 10.45 10.98 18.59
N ASP A 179 10.67 9.80 19.19
CA ASP A 179 11.08 9.66 20.59
C ASP A 179 12.61 9.52 20.75
N GLU A 180 13.39 9.55 19.65
CA GLU A 180 14.85 9.69 19.61
C GLU A 180 15.32 11.14 19.35
#